data_AF-A0A258K050-F1
#
_entry.id   AF-A0A258K050-F1
#
_cell.length_a   1.000
_cell.length_b   1.000
_cell.length_c   1.000
_cell.angle_alpha   90.00
_cell.angle_beta   90.00
_cell.angle_gamma   90.00
#
_symmetry.space_group_name_H-M   'P 1'
#
loop_
_entity.id
_entity.type
_entity.pdbx_description
1 polymer ?
#
loop_
_entity_poly.entity_id
_entity_poly.type
_entity_poly.pdbx_seq_one_letter_code
_entity_poly.pdbx_strand_id
1 'polypeptide(L)'
;DEYFAVLDLAAEFYLETVQYVFQEYRLPKGELTYRGNKLDFTAIRRTSLLTVEGERDDICSLGQTLAAQDICANLRPHRKRHHMQPGVGHYGVFSGRKWANQVYPLVRNHILASD
;
A
#
# COMPACT_ATOMS: atom_id res chain seq x y z
N ASP A 1 8.52 -21.37 -3.42
CA ASP A 1 7.55 -21.95 -4.37
C ASP A 1 6.16 -21.34 -4.37
N GLU A 2 5.70 -20.58 -3.37
CA GLU A 2 4.30 -20.10 -3.34
C GLU A 2 3.98 -18.84 -4.19
N TYR A 3 4.96 -18.18 -4.82
CA TYR A 3 4.74 -16.92 -5.55
C TYR A 3 5.19 -16.95 -7.02
N PHE A 4 5.20 -18.13 -7.63
CA PHE A 4 5.45 -18.31 -9.08
C PHE A 4 4.17 -18.54 -9.89
N ALA A 5 3.03 -18.03 -9.39
CA ALA A 5 1.81 -18.05 -10.18
C ALA A 5 1.99 -17.12 -11.39
N VAL A 6 2.03 -17.70 -12.59
CA VAL A 6 2.00 -16.94 -13.83
C VAL A 6 0.61 -16.35 -13.94
N LEU A 7 0.53 -15.02 -13.89
CA LEU A 7 -0.72 -14.31 -14.14
C LEU A 7 -0.84 -14.11 -15.66
N ASP A 8 -1.87 -14.69 -16.27
CA ASP A 8 -2.22 -14.41 -17.67
C ASP A 8 -2.88 -13.02 -17.72
N LEU A 9 -2.08 -12.01 -18.02
CA LEU A 9 -2.47 -10.61 -18.07
C LEU A 9 -2.44 -10.11 -19.50
N ALA A 10 -3.45 -9.32 -19.87
CA ALA A 10 -3.44 -8.58 -21.12
C ALA A 10 -2.20 -7.67 -21.20
N ALA A 11 -1.59 -7.61 -22.39
CA ALA A 11 -0.37 -6.83 -22.60
C ALA A 11 -0.58 -5.34 -22.30
N GLU A 12 -1.77 -4.81 -22.61
CA GLU A 12 -2.17 -3.44 -22.36
C GLU A 12 -2.10 -3.12 -20.86
N PHE A 13 -2.64 -3.99 -20.01
CA PHE A 13 -2.62 -3.81 -18.56
C PHE A 13 -1.19 -3.76 -18.01
N TYR A 14 -0.30 -4.64 -18.51
CA TYR A 14 1.10 -4.65 -18.10
C TYR A 14 1.84 -3.39 -18.55
N LEU A 15 1.71 -3.01 -19.83
CA LEU A 15 2.37 -1.83 -20.38
C LEU A 15 1.86 -0.53 -19.74
N GLU A 16 0.56 -0.40 -19.52
CA GLU A 16 -0.02 0.74 -18.80
C GLU A 16 0.49 0.81 -17.35
N THR A 17 0.63 -0.33 -16.67
CA THR A 17 1.18 -0.35 -15.31
C THR A 17 2.63 0.13 -15.28
N VAL A 18 3.47 -0.37 -16.20
CA VAL A 18 4.88 0.09 -16.33
C VAL A 18 4.92 1.59 -16.60
N GLN A 19 4.14 2.07 -17.57
CA GLN A 19 4.11 3.47 -17.94
C GLN A 19 3.60 4.36 -16.80
N TYR A 20 2.40 4.08 -16.27
CA TYR A 20 1.70 5.02 -15.39
C TYR A 20 2.22 4.98 -13.95
N VAL A 21 2.58 3.80 -13.46
CA VAL A 21 3.02 3.60 -12.06
C VAL A 21 4.52 3.79 -11.92
N PHE A 22 5.31 3.10 -12.75
CA PHE A 22 6.76 3.02 -12.56
C PHE A 22 7.57 4.07 -13.32
N GLN A 23 7.12 4.51 -14.51
CA GLN A 23 7.85 5.51 -15.29
C GLN A 23 7.35 6.94 -15.03
N GLU A 24 6.04 7.14 -15.07
CA GLU A 24 5.44 8.47 -15.04
C GLU A 24 5.00 8.90 -13.63
N TYR A 25 4.79 7.95 -12.72
CA TYR A 25 4.35 8.20 -11.34
C TYR A 25 3.06 9.02 -11.27
N ARG A 26 2.06 8.68 -12.10
CA ARG A 26 0.84 9.48 -12.26
C ARG A 26 0.04 9.61 -10.95
N LEU A 27 0.05 8.59 -10.09
CA LEU A 27 -0.70 8.60 -8.84
C LEU A 27 -0.20 9.67 -7.85
N PRO A 28 1.08 9.66 -7.40
CA PRO A 28 1.59 10.67 -6.48
C PRO A 28 1.64 12.09 -7.08
N LYS A 29 1.71 12.23 -8.40
CA LYS A 29 1.61 13.54 -9.09
C LYS A 29 0.18 14.07 -9.22
N GLY A 30 -0.83 13.25 -8.90
CA GLY A 30 -2.24 13.58 -9.11
C GLY A 30 -2.61 13.68 -10.59
N GLU A 31 -1.97 12.93 -11.48
CA GLU A 31 -2.26 12.91 -12.92
C GLU A 31 -3.11 11.70 -13.32
N LEU A 32 -3.27 10.71 -12.43
CA LEU A 32 -4.06 9.53 -12.71
C LEU A 32 -5.56 9.87 -12.79
N THR A 33 -6.24 9.32 -13.80
CA THR A 33 -7.68 9.47 -14.00
C THR A 33 -8.38 8.11 -13.97
N TYR A 34 -9.66 8.12 -13.59
CA TYR A 34 -10.56 6.98 -13.71
C TYR A 34 -11.85 7.44 -14.39
N ARG A 35 -12.21 6.81 -15.51
CA ARG A 35 -13.38 7.19 -16.33
C ARG A 35 -13.41 8.69 -16.67
N GLY A 36 -12.25 9.25 -17.05
CA GLY A 36 -12.09 10.66 -17.39
C GLY A 36 -12.01 11.63 -16.21
N ASN A 37 -12.16 11.16 -14.97
CA ASN A 37 -12.08 12.01 -13.77
C ASN A 37 -10.73 11.84 -13.08
N LYS A 38 -10.04 12.93 -12.78
CA LYS A 38 -8.82 12.92 -11.96
C LYS A 38 -9.11 12.34 -10.58
N LEU A 39 -8.23 11.47 -10.09
CA LEU A 39 -8.35 10.93 -8.74
C LEU A 39 -8.05 12.02 -7.71
N ASP A 40 -8.97 12.20 -6.76
CA ASP A 40 -8.85 13.15 -5.65
C ASP A 40 -8.80 12.41 -4.31
N PHE A 41 -7.59 12.25 -3.77
CA PHE A 41 -7.39 11.63 -2.46
C PHE A 41 -7.81 12.52 -1.29
N THR A 42 -8.02 13.82 -1.52
CA THR A 42 -8.53 14.73 -0.49
C THR A 42 -10.00 14.46 -0.15
N ALA A 43 -10.70 13.70 -0.99
CA ALA A 43 -12.05 13.21 -0.71
C ALA A 43 -12.09 12.14 0.40
N ILE A 44 -10.97 11.46 0.68
CA ILE A 44 -10.88 10.44 1.73
C ILE A 44 -10.81 11.11 3.11
N ARG A 45 -11.90 11.01 3.89
CA ARG A 45 -12.05 11.75 5.17
C ARG A 45 -12.48 10.92 6.37
N ARG A 46 -13.05 9.72 6.14
CA ARG A 46 -13.80 8.99 7.18
C ARG A 46 -13.28 7.59 7.49
N THR A 47 -12.36 7.06 6.68
CA THR A 47 -11.78 5.73 6.89
C THR A 47 -10.53 5.78 7.76
N SER A 48 -10.18 4.68 8.40
CA SER A 48 -8.85 4.49 8.98
C SER A 48 -7.86 4.05 7.91
N LEU A 49 -6.59 4.43 8.08
CA LEU A 49 -5.48 4.12 7.17
C LEU A 49 -4.31 3.56 7.97
N LEU A 50 -4.02 2.28 7.75
CA LEU A 50 -2.82 1.60 8.22
C LEU A 50 -1.87 1.35 7.06
N THR A 51 -0.63 1.82 7.16
CA THR A 51 0.45 1.46 6.24
C THR A 51 1.44 0.54 6.95
N VAL A 52 1.82 -0.56 6.30
CA VAL A 52 2.77 -1.55 6.83
C VAL A 52 3.92 -1.71 5.85
N GLU A 53 5.15 -1.58 6.34
CA GLU A 53 6.38 -1.77 5.55
C GLU A 53 7.32 -2.77 6.21
N GLY A 54 8.16 -3.45 5.43
CA GLY A 54 9.19 -4.34 5.93
C GLY A 54 10.56 -3.67 5.95
N GLU A 55 11.31 -3.79 7.04
CA GLU A 55 12.67 -3.21 7.17
C GLU A 55 13.63 -3.66 6.06
N ARG A 56 13.47 -4.90 5.58
CA ARG A 56 14.34 -5.55 4.59
C ARG A 56 13.60 -5.81 3.28
N ASP A 57 12.53 -5.06 3.01
CA ASP A 57 11.77 -5.17 1.76
C ASP A 57 12.59 -4.58 0.60
N ASP A 58 12.99 -5.45 -0.33
CA ASP A 58 13.76 -5.15 -1.53
C ASP A 58 12.89 -4.98 -2.78
N ILE A 59 11.58 -5.20 -2.67
CA ILE A 59 10.60 -5.01 -3.75
C ILE A 59 9.90 -3.65 -3.60
N CYS A 60 9.38 -3.37 -2.41
CA CYS A 60 8.74 -2.11 -2.04
C CYS A 60 9.50 -1.50 -0.85
N SER A 61 10.55 -0.75 -1.15
CA SER A 61 11.42 -0.17 -0.13
C SER A 61 10.69 0.82 0.81
N LEU A 62 11.27 1.03 1.99
CA LEU A 62 10.76 1.95 3.01
C LEU A 62 10.41 3.31 2.41
N GLY A 63 9.25 3.85 2.81
CA GLY A 63 8.75 5.13 2.36
C GLY A 63 7.70 5.04 1.25
N GLN A 64 7.71 4.00 0.41
CA GLN A 64 6.75 3.90 -0.71
C GLN A 64 5.31 3.69 -0.22
N THR A 65 5.11 2.84 0.78
CA THR A 65 3.78 2.61 1.36
C THR A 65 3.43 3.75 2.33
N LEU A 66 4.42 4.28 3.05
CA LEU A 66 4.24 5.46 3.92
C LEU A 66 3.69 6.66 3.15
N ALA A 67 4.08 6.86 1.88
CA ALA A 67 3.59 7.96 1.04
C ALA A 67 2.06 8.03 0.93
N ALA A 68 1.33 6.91 1.11
CA ALA A 68 -0.12 6.92 1.17
C ALA A 68 -0.68 7.78 2.32
N GLN A 69 0.07 7.93 3.42
CA GLN A 69 -0.28 8.80 4.54
C GLN A 69 -0.30 10.27 4.11
N ASP A 70 0.64 10.69 3.28
CA ASP A 70 0.73 12.08 2.79
C ASP A 70 -0.34 12.36 1.73
N ILE A 71 -0.51 11.43 0.80
CA ILE A 71 -1.51 11.55 -0.29
C ILE A 71 -2.93 11.63 0.28
N CYS A 72 -3.24 10.88 1.36
CA CYS A 72 -4.52 10.96 2.07
C CYS A 72 -4.57 12.16 3.05
N ALA A 73 -4.26 13.36 2.58
CA ALA A 73 -4.00 14.55 3.40
C ALA A 73 -5.15 14.92 4.37
N ASN A 74 -6.41 14.70 3.96
CA ASN A 74 -7.59 15.10 4.75
C ASN A 74 -8.03 14.07 5.81
N LEU A 75 -7.37 12.92 5.92
CA LEU A 75 -7.59 12.01 7.04
C LEU A 75 -7.01 12.62 8.32
N ARG A 76 -7.82 12.66 9.38
CA ARG A 76 -7.39 13.16 10.69
C ARG A 76 -6.21 12.31 11.22
N PRO A 77 -5.23 12.91 11.93
CA PRO A 77 -4.05 12.18 12.40
C PRO A 77 -4.35 10.89 13.17
N HIS A 78 -5.38 10.88 14.03
CA HIS A 78 -5.76 9.67 14.78
C HIS A 78 -6.30 8.52 13.93
N ARG A 79 -6.65 8.77 12.66
CA ARG A 79 -7.08 7.74 11.69
C ARG A 79 -5.91 7.16 10.91
N LYS A 80 -4.72 7.75 11.04
CA LYS A 80 -3.51 7.35 10.33
C LYS A 80 -2.60 6.59 11.27
N ARG A 81 -2.14 5.42 10.83
CA ARG A 81 -1.13 4.64 11.54
C ARG A 81 -0.13 4.08 10.54
N HIS A 82 1.15 4.19 10.86
CA HIS A 82 2.22 3.55 10.12
C HIS A 82 2.93 2.54 11.02
N HIS A 83 3.29 1.39 10.47
CA HIS A 83 4.07 0.36 11.14
C HIS A 83 5.18 -0.13 10.21
N MET A 84 6.42 0.08 10.61
CA MET A 84 7.57 -0.58 9.99
C MET A 84 7.87 -1.85 10.80
N GLN A 85 7.87 -3.00 10.13
CA GLN A 85 8.08 -4.31 10.72
C GLN A 85 9.58 -4.70 10.67
N PRO A 86 10.25 -4.87 11.82
CA PRO A 86 11.66 -5.22 11.85
C PRO A 86 11.97 -6.64 11.34
N GLY A 87 13.05 -6.74 10.57
CA GLY A 87 13.66 -7.96 10.08
C GLY A 87 12.77 -8.82 9.19
N VAL A 88 11.82 -8.23 8.47
CA VAL A 88 11.07 -8.90 7.39
C VAL A 88 11.42 -8.27 6.06
N GLY A 89 11.52 -9.11 5.02
CA GLY A 89 11.44 -8.64 3.64
C GLY A 89 9.99 -8.55 3.16
N HIS A 90 9.80 -8.41 1.85
CA HIS A 90 8.49 -8.16 1.23
C HIS A 90 7.39 -9.08 1.73
N TYR A 91 7.57 -10.40 1.58
CA TYR A 91 6.54 -11.36 1.95
C TYR A 91 6.28 -11.43 3.46
N GLY A 92 7.28 -11.12 4.30
CA GLY A 92 7.11 -11.22 5.75
C GLY A 92 6.16 -10.17 6.35
N VAL A 93 5.73 -9.18 5.57
CA VAL A 93 4.69 -8.22 5.97
C VAL A 93 3.27 -8.78 5.80
N PHE A 94 3.07 -9.90 5.10
CA PHE A 94 1.75 -10.52 4.89
C PHE A 94 1.73 -12.06 4.92
N SER A 95 2.87 -12.72 5.12
CA SER A 95 2.95 -14.19 5.22
C SER A 95 4.00 -14.67 6.22
N GLY A 96 3.90 -15.95 6.59
CA GLY A 96 4.82 -16.60 7.52
C GLY A 96 4.63 -16.26 9.00
N ARG A 97 5.58 -16.71 9.82
CA ARG A 97 5.48 -16.64 11.30
C ARG A 97 5.48 -15.21 11.85
N LYS A 98 6.26 -14.31 11.25
CA LYS A 98 6.31 -12.90 11.67
C LYS A 98 5.00 -12.17 11.35
N TRP A 99 4.39 -12.44 10.20
CA TRP A 99 3.03 -11.98 9.91
C TRP A 99 2.05 -12.47 10.98
N ALA A 100 1.92 -13.79 11.15
CA ALA A 100 0.91 -14.38 12.04
C ALA A 100 1.02 -13.90 13.50
N ASN A 101 2.26 -13.75 14.01
CA ASN A 101 2.50 -13.43 15.42
C ASN A 101 2.69 -11.93 15.70
N GLN A 102 2.95 -11.09 14.69
CA GLN A 102 3.31 -9.68 14.92
C GLN A 102 2.45 -8.72 14.08
N VAL A 103 2.46 -8.88 12.75
CA VAL A 103 1.77 -7.93 11.86
C VAL A 103 0.26 -8.15 11.83
N TYR A 104 -0.21 -9.40 11.70
CA TYR A 104 -1.63 -9.71 11.65
C TYR A 104 -2.40 -9.24 12.89
N PRO A 105 -1.91 -9.43 14.14
CA PRO A 105 -2.54 -8.83 15.31
C PRO A 105 -2.68 -7.31 15.23
N LEU A 106 -1.70 -6.60 14.66
CA LEU A 106 -1.77 -5.15 14.46
C LEU A 106 -2.88 -4.78 13.47
N VAL A 107 -2.96 -5.48 12.34
CA VAL A 107 -4.03 -5.29 11.33
C VAL A 107 -5.40 -5.57 11.92
N ARG A 108 -5.56 -6.73 12.58
CA ARG A 108 -6.81 -7.14 13.23
C ARG A 108 -7.25 -6.11 14.28
N ASN A 109 -6.35 -5.69 15.16
CA ASN A 109 -6.67 -4.71 16.19
C ASN A 109 -6.97 -3.32 15.59
N HIS A 110 -6.31 -2.95 14.50
CA HIS A 110 -6.61 -1.70 13.79
C HIS A 110 -8.02 -1.70 13.20
N ILE A 111 -8.44 -2.81 12.58
CA ILE A 111 -9.80 -2.98 12.06
C ILE A 111 -10.82 -2.90 13.21
N LEU A 112 -10.62 -3.67 14.28
CA LEU A 112 -11.53 -3.69 15.44
C LEU A 112 -11.66 -2.34 16.16
N ALA A 113 -10.60 -1.52 16.14
CA ALA A 113 -10.62 -0.18 16.74
C ALA A 113 -11.16 0.91 15.79
N SER A 114 -11.47 0.55 14.53
CA SER A 114 -11.92 1.49 13.50
C SER A 114 -13.42 1.41 13.21
N ASP A 115 -14.10 0.39 13.74
CA ASP A 115 -15.57 0.32 13.85
C ASP A 115 -16.08 1.29 14.95
#